data_AF-A0A4Y8KXL7-F1
#
_entry.id   AF-A0A4Y8KXL7-F1
#
_cell.length_a   1.000
_cell.length_b   1.000
_cell.length_c   1.000
_cell.angle_alpha   90.00
_cell.angle_beta   90.00
_cell.angle_gamma   90.00
#
_symmetry.space_group_name_H-M   'P 1'
#
loop_
_entity.id
_entity.type
_entity.pdbx_description
1 polymer ?
#
loop_
_entity_poly.entity_id
_entity_poly.type
_entity_poly.pdbx_seq_one_letter_code
_entity_poly.pdbx_strand_id
1 'polypeptide(L)'
;MRKYRFITIAFVFIWGVLTNNSFAQVGINTQTPTASLDILSDGNTSSTQSLLISNANNVNLMTLLDNGYMGLGTANPTVRLDLRATYGDNNVIGIGTTNLSAATAKGGAIKYVPTTKELHYSDGTQWLVLEYDAPRNCVIATNSYNTVNCPDNQTTQVGNWNIKYDPTNTFNPTTGVFTAPKSGLYTATLSLHFAIDKISADSYIEGHWISSNGKTIKCTNSFPTAGSFMAQIICSGTITMNQGDTLYPQVFHSTGTDKHLRIYGDSAATPTSDTGFNNISIVIQ
;
A
#
# COMPACT_ATOMS: atom_id res chain seq x y z
N MET A 1 7.20 -87.05 -33.83
CA MET A 1 6.71 -85.72 -34.25
C MET A 1 5.56 -85.14 -33.41
N ARG A 2 4.65 -85.95 -32.84
CA ARG A 2 3.47 -85.45 -32.08
C ARG A 2 3.78 -84.83 -30.70
N LYS A 3 4.84 -85.28 -30.01
CA LYS A 3 5.27 -84.76 -28.70
C LYS A 3 5.89 -83.36 -28.77
N TYR A 4 6.69 -83.08 -29.81
CA TYR A 4 7.31 -81.76 -29.99
C TYR A 4 6.29 -80.67 -30.29
N ARG A 5 5.23 -80.98 -31.05
CA ARG A 5 4.11 -80.06 -31.33
C ARG A 5 3.36 -79.60 -30.07
N PHE A 6 3.18 -80.50 -29.10
CA PHE A 6 2.54 -80.16 -27.83
C PHE A 6 3.40 -79.22 -26.98
N ILE A 7 4.72 -79.44 -26.97
CA ILE A 7 5.67 -78.58 -26.26
C ILE A 7 5.76 -77.20 -26.91
N THR A 8 5.72 -77.10 -28.25
CA THR A 8 5.73 -75.79 -28.93
C THR A 8 4.46 -74.99 -28.67
N ILE A 9 3.29 -75.65 -28.69
CA ILE A 9 2.01 -75.00 -28.39
C ILE A 9 1.98 -74.52 -26.93
N ALA A 10 2.47 -75.34 -25.98
CA ALA A 10 2.57 -74.94 -24.59
C ALA A 10 3.54 -73.77 -24.38
N PHE A 11 4.68 -73.74 -25.07
CA PHE A 11 5.64 -72.63 -24.97
C PHE A 11 5.07 -71.32 -25.53
N VAL A 12 4.33 -71.38 -26.65
CA VAL A 12 3.66 -70.21 -27.24
C VAL A 12 2.54 -69.71 -26.33
N PHE A 13 1.78 -70.61 -25.70
CA PHE A 13 0.71 -70.25 -24.77
C PHE A 13 1.25 -69.62 -23.48
N ILE A 14 2.34 -70.17 -22.92
CA ILE A 14 2.99 -69.64 -21.71
C ILE A 14 3.67 -68.29 -21.99
N TRP A 15 4.26 -68.10 -23.18
CA TRP A 15 4.88 -66.84 -23.55
C TRP A 15 3.84 -65.73 -23.81
N GLY A 16 2.68 -66.06 -24.39
CA GLY A 16 1.59 -65.10 -24.61
C GLY A 16 0.86 -64.65 -23.33
N VAL A 17 0.93 -65.44 -22.25
CA VAL A 17 0.29 -65.12 -20.96
C VAL A 17 1.22 -64.32 -20.03
N LEU A 18 2.55 -64.42 -20.19
CA LEU A 18 3.53 -63.78 -19.30
C LEU A 18 4.00 -62.39 -19.74
N THR A 19 3.62 -61.88 -20.92
CA THR A 19 4.09 -60.57 -21.44
C THR A 19 3.11 -59.41 -21.27
N ASN A 20 1.96 -59.63 -20.63
CA ASN A 20 0.99 -58.56 -20.41
C ASN A 20 1.24 -57.89 -19.06
N ASN A 21 2.13 -56.90 -19.03
CA ASN A 21 2.10 -55.88 -17.98
C ASN A 21 0.84 -55.03 -18.21
N SER A 22 -0.31 -55.51 -17.74
CA SER A 22 -1.51 -54.67 -17.68
C SER A 22 -1.27 -53.61 -16.63
N PHE A 23 -1.10 -52.36 -17.04
CA PHE A 23 -1.23 -51.24 -16.11
C PHE A 23 -2.62 -51.33 -15.48
N ALA A 24 -2.70 -51.40 -14.15
CA ALA A 24 -3.98 -51.40 -13.44
C ALA A 24 -4.59 -49.99 -13.52
N GLN A 25 -5.17 -49.65 -14.66
CA GLN A 25 -5.89 -48.40 -14.88
C GLN A 25 -7.36 -48.59 -14.51
N VAL A 26 -7.94 -47.59 -13.85
CA VAL A 26 -9.35 -47.54 -13.52
C VAL A 26 -10.04 -46.56 -14.46
N GLY A 27 -10.91 -47.07 -15.33
CA GLY A 27 -11.80 -46.26 -16.15
C GLY A 27 -13.19 -46.21 -15.54
N ILE A 28 -13.71 -45.01 -15.27
CA ILE A 28 -15.11 -44.78 -14.95
C ILE A 28 -15.76 -44.19 -16.19
N ASN A 29 -16.72 -44.92 -16.77
CA ASN A 29 -17.43 -44.56 -18.00
C ASN A 29 -16.52 -44.42 -19.25
N THR A 30 -15.35 -45.06 -19.26
CA THR A 30 -14.46 -45.18 -20.43
C THR A 30 -13.83 -46.57 -20.50
N GLN A 31 -13.77 -47.16 -21.69
CA GLN A 31 -13.16 -48.48 -21.92
C GLN A 31 -11.66 -48.39 -22.27
N THR A 32 -11.19 -47.20 -22.59
CA THR A 32 -9.80 -46.93 -22.98
C THR A 32 -9.22 -45.84 -22.11
N PRO A 33 -8.99 -46.10 -20.80
CA PRO A 33 -8.47 -45.10 -19.88
C PRO A 33 -7.07 -44.63 -20.32
N THR A 34 -6.87 -43.32 -20.36
CA THR A 34 -5.62 -42.66 -20.76
C THR A 34 -4.71 -42.29 -19.59
N ALA A 35 -5.24 -42.38 -18.37
CA ALA A 35 -4.53 -42.12 -17.11
C ALA A 35 -4.71 -43.30 -16.14
N SER A 36 -4.04 -43.26 -14.98
CA SER A 36 -4.22 -44.29 -13.93
C SER A 36 -5.66 -44.33 -13.40
N LEU A 37 -6.32 -43.18 -13.33
CA LEU A 37 -7.76 -43.02 -13.10
C LEU A 37 -8.28 -42.08 -14.19
N ASP A 38 -9.21 -42.57 -15.01
CA ASP A 38 -9.85 -41.79 -16.08
C ASP A 38 -11.35 -41.78 -15.85
N ILE A 39 -11.92 -40.59 -15.62
CA ILE A 39 -13.34 -40.38 -15.36
C ILE A 39 -13.90 -39.58 -16.54
N LEU A 40 -14.71 -40.25 -17.36
CA LEU A 40 -15.40 -39.61 -18.47
C LEU A 40 -16.84 -39.30 -18.06
N SER A 41 -17.19 -38.02 -17.89
CA SER A 41 -18.59 -37.67 -17.63
C SER A 41 -19.47 -37.94 -18.86
N ASP A 42 -20.75 -38.21 -18.64
CA ASP A 42 -21.76 -38.32 -19.70
C ASP A 42 -22.27 -36.94 -20.17
N GLY A 43 -22.16 -35.93 -19.32
CA GLY A 43 -22.50 -34.54 -19.62
C GLY A 43 -21.34 -33.70 -20.16
N ASN A 44 -21.68 -32.49 -20.63
CA ASN A 44 -20.72 -31.51 -21.16
C ASN A 44 -21.08 -30.05 -20.84
N THR A 45 -22.02 -29.83 -19.90
CA THR A 45 -22.50 -28.50 -19.51
C THR A 45 -22.27 -28.24 -18.02
N SER A 46 -22.75 -27.12 -17.50
CA SER A 46 -22.70 -26.82 -16.05
C SER A 46 -23.82 -27.49 -15.25
N SER A 47 -24.73 -28.26 -15.87
CA SER A 47 -25.85 -28.89 -15.16
C SER A 47 -25.48 -30.22 -14.48
N THR A 48 -24.36 -30.80 -14.88
CA THR A 48 -23.87 -32.11 -14.45
C THR A 48 -22.40 -32.01 -14.04
N GLN A 49 -21.95 -33.02 -13.30
CA GLN A 49 -20.67 -33.01 -12.59
C GLN A 49 -19.87 -34.28 -12.92
N SER A 50 -18.59 -34.10 -13.21
CA SER A 50 -17.66 -35.17 -13.52
C SER A 50 -17.03 -35.76 -12.25
N LEU A 51 -16.91 -34.94 -11.19
CA LEU A 51 -16.42 -35.37 -9.89
C LEU A 51 -17.13 -34.60 -8.77
N LEU A 52 -17.59 -35.31 -7.76
CA LEU A 52 -18.10 -34.75 -6.51
C LEU A 52 -17.46 -35.48 -5.32
N ILE A 53 -16.88 -34.72 -4.40
CA ILE A 53 -16.36 -35.22 -3.14
C ILE A 53 -17.18 -34.57 -2.03
N SER A 54 -17.82 -35.41 -1.21
CA SER A 54 -18.63 -34.97 -0.07
C SER A 54 -18.17 -35.64 1.21
N ASN A 55 -18.39 -34.98 2.36
CA ASN A 55 -18.18 -35.61 3.66
C ASN A 55 -19.37 -36.50 4.07
N ALA A 56 -19.24 -37.19 5.21
CA ALA A 56 -20.28 -38.08 5.74
C ALA A 56 -21.62 -37.38 6.06
N ASN A 57 -21.63 -36.05 6.16
CA ASN A 57 -22.84 -35.24 6.36
C ASN A 57 -23.44 -34.75 5.03
N ASN A 58 -23.01 -35.30 3.89
CA ASN A 58 -23.38 -34.86 2.53
C ASN A 58 -23.03 -33.40 2.22
N VAL A 59 -22.04 -32.84 2.91
CA VAL A 59 -21.52 -31.51 2.58
C VAL A 59 -20.51 -31.63 1.45
N ASN A 60 -20.69 -30.80 0.43
CA ASN A 60 -19.82 -30.70 -0.73
C ASN A 60 -18.46 -30.11 -0.34
N LEU A 61 -17.39 -30.89 -0.53
CA LEU A 61 -16.01 -30.46 -0.30
C LEU A 61 -15.34 -30.01 -1.60
N MET A 62 -15.59 -30.73 -2.70
CA MET A 62 -15.07 -30.41 -4.02
C MET A 62 -16.07 -30.81 -5.09
N THR A 63 -16.28 -29.93 -6.07
CA THR A 63 -17.06 -30.20 -7.28
C THR A 63 -16.21 -29.88 -8.50
N LEU A 64 -16.28 -30.75 -9.50
CA LEU A 64 -15.84 -30.46 -10.86
C LEU A 64 -17.03 -30.66 -11.81
N LEU A 65 -17.54 -29.55 -12.35
CA LEU A 65 -18.61 -29.58 -13.36
C LEU A 65 -18.06 -30.07 -14.71
N ASP A 66 -18.93 -30.56 -15.59
CA ASP A 66 -18.50 -31.09 -16.90
C ASP A 66 -17.97 -30.02 -17.84
N ASN A 67 -18.34 -28.75 -17.61
CA ASN A 67 -17.75 -27.60 -18.29
C ASN A 67 -16.37 -27.21 -17.75
N GLY A 68 -15.82 -27.96 -16.80
CA GLY A 68 -14.48 -27.77 -16.22
C GLY A 68 -14.41 -26.74 -15.09
N TYR A 69 -15.54 -26.30 -14.54
CA TYR A 69 -15.55 -25.36 -13.43
C TYR A 69 -15.39 -26.14 -12.12
N MET A 70 -14.36 -25.79 -11.36
CA MET A 70 -14.04 -26.40 -10.09
C MET A 70 -14.51 -25.52 -8.93
N GLY A 71 -15.28 -26.08 -8.02
CA GLY A 71 -15.61 -25.46 -6.75
C GLY A 71 -14.94 -26.21 -5.60
N LEU A 72 -14.27 -25.51 -4.69
CA LEU A 72 -13.89 -26.07 -3.38
C LEU A 72 -14.88 -25.52 -2.36
N GLY A 73 -15.69 -26.41 -1.78
CA GLY A 73 -16.82 -26.05 -0.91
C GLY A 73 -17.97 -25.33 -1.62
N THR A 74 -17.96 -25.28 -2.96
CA THR A 74 -18.96 -24.59 -3.79
C THR A 74 -19.58 -25.57 -4.78
N ALA A 75 -20.88 -25.87 -4.63
CA ALA A 75 -21.55 -26.86 -5.48
C ALA A 75 -21.82 -26.37 -6.92
N ASN A 76 -22.05 -25.07 -7.10
CA ASN A 76 -22.34 -24.46 -8.39
C ASN A 76 -21.32 -23.35 -8.70
N PRO A 77 -20.05 -23.69 -8.99
CA PRO A 77 -19.03 -22.70 -9.30
C PRO A 77 -19.45 -21.89 -10.53
N THR A 78 -19.29 -20.56 -10.45
CA THR A 78 -19.61 -19.63 -11.56
C THR A 78 -18.37 -19.14 -12.31
N VAL A 79 -17.20 -19.51 -11.80
CA VAL A 79 -15.88 -19.28 -12.39
C VAL A 79 -15.09 -20.58 -12.39
N ARG A 80 -14.00 -20.65 -13.17
CA ARG A 80 -13.24 -21.91 -13.34
C ARG A 80 -12.65 -22.48 -12.05
N LEU A 81 -12.28 -21.63 -11.11
CA LEU A 81 -11.90 -22.02 -9.74
C LEU A 81 -12.66 -21.12 -8.77
N ASP A 82 -13.67 -21.67 -8.10
CA ASP A 82 -14.53 -20.96 -7.17
C ASP A 82 -14.25 -21.44 -5.73
N LEU A 83 -13.75 -20.53 -4.91
CA LEU A 83 -13.42 -20.78 -3.50
C LEU A 83 -14.42 -20.10 -2.57
N ARG A 84 -15.51 -19.52 -3.09
CA ARG A 84 -16.51 -18.80 -2.30
C ARG A 84 -17.49 -19.78 -1.64
N ALA A 85 -16.95 -20.74 -0.90
CA ALA A 85 -17.74 -21.74 -0.20
C ALA A 85 -18.66 -21.09 0.83
N THR A 86 -19.88 -21.61 0.95
CA THR A 86 -20.80 -21.26 2.04
C THR A 86 -20.56 -22.10 3.29
N TYR A 87 -19.67 -23.09 3.21
CA TYR A 87 -19.35 -24.02 4.29
C TYR A 87 -17.84 -24.06 4.54
N GLY A 88 -17.46 -23.79 5.79
CA GLY A 88 -16.06 -23.67 6.22
C GLY A 88 -15.57 -22.23 6.25
N ASP A 89 -14.74 -21.91 7.24
CA ASP A 89 -14.01 -20.64 7.30
C ASP A 89 -12.74 -20.73 6.44
N ASN A 90 -12.25 -19.59 5.93
CA ASN A 90 -11.01 -19.43 5.13
C ASN A 90 -11.10 -19.64 3.61
N ASN A 91 -12.05 -18.96 2.96
CA ASN A 91 -12.15 -18.83 1.49
C ASN A 91 -11.00 -17.97 0.89
N VAL A 92 -9.75 -18.36 1.13
CA VAL A 92 -8.55 -17.61 0.74
C VAL A 92 -7.62 -18.47 -0.10
N ILE A 93 -6.89 -17.81 -1.02
CA ILE A 93 -5.80 -18.45 -1.75
C ILE A 93 -4.49 -18.17 -1.00
N GLY A 94 -3.81 -19.22 -0.55
CA GLY A 94 -2.43 -19.11 -0.11
C GLY A 94 -1.51 -18.89 -1.31
N ILE A 95 -0.90 -17.71 -1.41
CA ILE A 95 0.06 -17.38 -2.47
C ILE A 95 1.48 -17.60 -1.95
N GLY A 96 2.22 -18.50 -2.62
CA GLY A 96 3.59 -18.83 -2.27
C GLY A 96 4.63 -17.86 -2.84
N THR A 97 5.89 -18.15 -2.54
CA THR A 97 7.05 -17.43 -3.08
C THR A 97 7.62 -18.20 -4.27
N THR A 98 8.44 -17.55 -5.11
CA THR A 98 9.19 -18.23 -6.17
C THR A 98 10.45 -17.47 -6.53
N ASN A 99 11.50 -18.21 -6.91
CA ASN A 99 12.76 -17.70 -7.45
C ASN A 99 12.78 -17.72 -8.99
N LEU A 100 11.69 -18.12 -9.64
CA LEU A 100 11.61 -18.11 -11.10
C LEU A 100 11.63 -16.66 -11.64
N SER A 101 12.27 -16.49 -12.81
CA SER A 101 12.09 -15.29 -13.60
C SER A 101 10.63 -15.20 -14.10
N ALA A 102 10.16 -13.98 -14.34
CA ALA A 102 8.84 -13.74 -14.91
C ALA A 102 8.65 -14.45 -16.27
N ALA A 103 9.71 -14.52 -17.09
CA ALA A 103 9.71 -15.24 -18.36
C ALA A 103 9.49 -16.76 -18.22
N THR A 104 9.98 -17.36 -17.15
CA THR A 104 9.74 -18.79 -16.86
C THR A 104 8.37 -18.99 -16.22
N ALA A 105 7.94 -18.10 -15.32
CA ALA A 105 6.63 -18.15 -14.68
C ALA A 105 5.45 -17.82 -15.62
N LYS A 106 5.73 -17.14 -16.75
CA LYS A 106 4.77 -16.64 -17.74
C LYS A 106 3.86 -15.52 -17.19
N GLY A 107 3.16 -14.87 -18.11
CA GLY A 107 2.22 -13.80 -17.79
C GLY A 107 1.05 -14.32 -16.94
N GLY A 108 0.61 -13.54 -15.96
CA GLY A 108 -0.50 -13.89 -15.07
C GLY A 108 -0.11 -14.67 -13.81
N ALA A 109 1.16 -15.07 -13.66
CA ALA A 109 1.63 -15.66 -12.41
C ALA A 109 1.62 -14.61 -11.28
N ILE A 110 1.24 -15.01 -10.07
CA ILE A 110 1.24 -14.16 -8.87
C ILE A 110 2.16 -14.81 -7.84
N LYS A 111 2.94 -14.00 -7.12
CA LYS A 111 3.75 -14.45 -5.99
C LYS A 111 3.64 -13.49 -4.81
N TYR A 112 3.94 -14.00 -3.63
CA TYR A 112 4.20 -13.22 -2.43
C TYR A 112 5.70 -13.00 -2.27
N VAL A 113 6.10 -11.79 -1.87
CA VAL A 113 7.49 -11.43 -1.57
C VAL A 113 7.61 -11.17 -0.06
N PRO A 114 8.16 -12.11 0.73
CA PRO A 114 8.14 -11.99 2.19
C PRO A 114 8.95 -10.83 2.76
N THR A 115 9.99 -10.40 2.04
CA THR A 115 10.89 -9.33 2.47
C THR A 115 10.20 -7.96 2.45
N THR A 116 9.48 -7.66 1.38
CA THR A 116 8.74 -6.39 1.21
C THR A 116 7.27 -6.50 1.62
N LYS A 117 6.77 -7.72 1.87
CA LYS A 117 5.36 -8.03 2.18
C LYS A 117 4.41 -7.63 1.05
N GLU A 118 4.86 -7.75 -0.19
CA GLU A 118 4.13 -7.35 -1.39
C GLU A 118 3.62 -8.55 -2.19
N LEU A 119 2.52 -8.36 -2.92
CA LEU A 119 2.11 -9.26 -4.00
C LEU A 119 2.68 -8.74 -5.31
N HIS A 120 3.31 -9.64 -6.07
CA HIS A 120 3.85 -9.33 -7.38
C HIS A 120 3.10 -10.15 -8.43
N TYR A 121 2.81 -9.54 -9.58
CA TYR A 121 2.33 -10.24 -10.77
C TYR A 121 3.40 -10.25 -11.87
N SER A 122 3.45 -11.32 -12.64
CA SER A 122 4.33 -11.45 -13.80
C SER A 122 3.58 -11.02 -15.06
N ASP A 123 4.17 -10.15 -15.88
CA ASP A 123 3.69 -9.83 -17.24
C ASP A 123 4.31 -10.77 -18.30
N GLY A 124 5.09 -11.77 -17.87
CA GLY A 124 5.85 -12.67 -18.74
C GLY A 124 7.24 -12.16 -19.10
N THR A 125 7.62 -10.96 -18.66
CA THR A 125 8.95 -10.36 -18.88
C THR A 125 9.57 -9.91 -17.55
N GLN A 126 8.79 -9.33 -16.66
CA GLN A 126 9.19 -8.79 -15.36
C GLN A 126 8.15 -9.08 -14.26
N TRP A 127 8.57 -8.93 -13.00
CA TRP A 127 7.69 -8.95 -11.83
C TRP A 127 7.30 -7.52 -11.48
N LEU A 128 6.00 -7.26 -11.43
CA LEU A 128 5.40 -5.97 -11.14
C LEU A 128 4.66 -6.04 -9.80
N VAL A 129 4.78 -5.01 -8.97
CA VAL A 129 4.06 -4.94 -7.69
C VAL A 129 2.58 -4.68 -7.96
N LEU A 130 1.69 -5.52 -7.42
CA LEU A 130 0.26 -5.22 -7.36
C LEU A 130 0.05 -4.24 -6.21
N GLU A 131 -0.56 -3.09 -6.53
CA GLU A 131 -0.63 -1.86 -5.74
C GLU A 131 -0.73 -2.09 -4.22
N TYR A 132 0.21 -1.48 -3.50
CA TYR A 132 0.25 -1.42 -2.04
C TYR A 132 -0.21 -0.03 -1.60
N ASP A 133 -1.25 0.04 -0.76
CA ASP A 133 -1.71 1.28 -0.11
C ASP A 133 -0.67 1.70 0.94
N ALA A 134 0.44 2.27 0.46
CA ALA A 134 1.41 2.89 1.34
C ALA A 134 0.79 4.16 1.94
N PRO A 135 0.89 4.37 3.27
CA PRO A 135 0.47 5.63 3.88
C PRO A 135 1.03 6.81 3.09
N ARG A 136 0.18 7.79 2.77
CA ARG A 136 0.69 9.00 2.11
C ARG A 136 1.71 9.65 3.02
N ASN A 137 2.93 9.78 2.54
CA ASN A 137 3.99 10.47 3.27
C ASN A 137 3.63 11.97 3.28
N CYS A 138 2.95 12.43 4.32
CA CYS A 138 2.73 13.84 4.56
C CYS A 138 2.77 14.14 6.05
N VAL A 139 3.07 15.40 6.36
CA VAL A 139 3.09 15.92 7.71
C VAL A 139 2.01 16.98 7.82
N ILE A 140 1.24 16.93 8.90
CA ILE A 140 0.31 17.98 9.31
C ILE A 140 0.55 18.22 10.80
N ALA A 141 0.85 19.46 11.18
CA ALA A 141 0.99 19.85 12.57
C ALA A 141 0.43 21.25 12.84
N THR A 142 0.06 21.50 14.08
CA THR A 142 -0.58 22.75 14.52
C THR A 142 0.08 23.30 15.77
N ASN A 143 0.13 24.61 15.95
CA ASN A 143 0.50 25.23 17.22
C ASN A 143 -0.67 26.05 17.76
N SER A 144 -1.24 25.60 18.87
CA SER A 144 -2.32 26.31 19.57
C SER A 144 -2.02 26.53 21.05
N TYR A 145 -0.87 26.12 21.57
CA TYR A 145 -0.65 26.07 23.02
C TYR A 145 0.75 26.51 23.45
N ASN A 146 1.75 26.38 22.59
CA ASN A 146 3.13 26.64 22.96
C ASN A 146 3.57 27.98 22.38
N THR A 147 3.87 28.94 23.25
CA THR A 147 4.40 30.24 22.84
C THR A 147 5.71 30.06 22.07
N VAL A 148 5.82 30.75 20.94
CA VAL A 148 7.08 30.90 20.19
C VAL A 148 7.33 32.40 20.06
N ASN A 149 8.36 32.88 20.77
CA ASN A 149 8.78 34.28 20.72
C ASN A 149 9.62 34.52 19.47
N CYS A 150 9.30 35.57 18.74
CA CYS A 150 9.96 36.01 17.54
C CYS A 150 10.42 37.46 17.76
N PRO A 151 11.69 37.69 18.14
CA PRO A 151 12.21 39.03 18.38
C PRO A 151 12.15 39.90 17.12
N ASP A 152 11.98 41.21 17.32
CA ASP A 152 12.00 42.18 16.22
C ASP A 152 13.35 42.21 15.51
N ASN A 153 13.33 42.33 14.18
CA ASN A 153 14.51 42.34 13.32
C ASN A 153 15.42 41.11 13.46
N GLN A 154 14.85 39.97 13.85
CA GLN A 154 15.57 38.68 13.93
C GLN A 154 14.82 37.58 13.21
N THR A 155 15.57 36.60 12.70
CA THR A 155 14.99 35.38 12.13
C THR A 155 14.81 34.35 13.25
N THR A 156 13.62 33.79 13.34
CA THR A 156 13.26 32.74 14.31
C THR A 156 12.87 31.47 13.57
N GLN A 157 13.51 30.35 13.90
CA GLN A 157 13.04 29.04 13.46
C GLN A 157 11.80 28.64 14.24
N VAL A 158 10.75 28.21 13.55
CA VAL A 158 9.45 27.97 14.18
C VAL A 158 9.30 26.50 14.55
N GLY A 159 9.25 26.24 15.86
CA GLY A 159 9.08 24.92 16.46
C GLY A 159 7.84 24.79 17.35
N ASN A 160 7.90 23.88 18.32
CA ASN A 160 6.86 23.60 19.32
C ASN A 160 5.48 23.23 18.76
N TRP A 161 5.46 22.42 17.71
CA TRP A 161 4.28 21.95 17.03
C TRP A 161 3.61 20.75 17.72
N ASN A 162 2.31 20.58 17.51
CA ASN A 162 1.56 19.38 17.85
C ASN A 162 1.25 18.61 16.56
N ILE A 163 1.84 17.42 16.40
CA ILE A 163 1.63 16.57 15.22
C ILE A 163 0.18 16.08 15.20
N LYS A 164 -0.49 16.24 14.06
CA LYS A 164 -1.81 15.67 13.76
C LYS A 164 -1.72 14.46 12.84
N TYR A 165 -0.73 14.46 11.94
CA TYR A 165 -0.48 13.36 11.02
C TYR A 165 1.00 13.36 10.61
N ASP A 166 1.69 12.24 10.82
CA ASP A 166 3.05 11.95 10.32
C ASP A 166 3.30 10.43 10.46
N PRO A 167 2.76 9.60 9.56
CA PRO A 167 2.81 8.15 9.69
C PRO A 167 4.24 7.59 9.58
N THR A 168 5.16 8.37 9.05
CA THR A 168 6.56 7.98 8.80
C THR A 168 7.53 8.54 9.83
N ASN A 169 7.07 9.26 10.87
CA ASN A 169 7.90 9.87 11.90
C ASN A 169 9.06 10.72 11.34
N THR A 170 8.74 11.54 10.34
CA THR A 170 9.70 12.35 9.58
C THR A 170 9.84 13.78 10.11
N PHE A 171 8.99 14.20 11.05
CA PHE A 171 8.94 15.56 11.58
C PHE A 171 9.29 15.61 13.06
N ASN A 172 10.23 16.48 13.43
CA ASN A 172 10.53 16.81 14.81
C ASN A 172 9.62 17.97 15.26
N PRO A 173 8.63 17.74 16.15
CA PRO A 173 7.67 18.76 16.54
C PRO A 173 8.31 19.90 17.35
N THR A 174 9.34 19.59 18.15
CA THR A 174 10.00 20.58 19.01
C THR A 174 10.76 21.60 18.18
N THR A 175 11.48 21.14 17.14
CA THR A 175 12.33 22.02 16.31
C THR A 175 11.65 22.47 15.02
N GLY A 176 10.56 21.84 14.60
CA GLY A 176 9.91 22.11 13.31
C GLY A 176 10.67 21.55 12.10
N VAL A 177 11.63 20.65 12.33
CA VAL A 177 12.48 20.09 11.25
C VAL A 177 11.85 18.83 10.68
N PHE A 178 11.60 18.85 9.37
CA PHE A 178 11.23 17.71 8.56
C PHE A 178 12.47 17.07 7.92
N THR A 179 12.52 15.75 7.82
CA THR A 179 13.56 15.00 7.09
C THR A 179 12.95 14.23 5.93
N ALA A 180 13.43 14.47 4.72
CA ALA A 180 12.93 13.89 3.48
C ALA A 180 13.10 12.35 3.46
N PRO A 181 12.01 11.55 3.46
CA PRO A 181 12.13 10.10 3.47
C PRO A 181 12.53 9.50 2.11
N LYS A 182 12.37 10.25 1.01
CA LYS A 182 12.75 9.85 -0.35
C LYS A 182 13.16 11.05 -1.19
N SER A 183 13.94 10.85 -2.26
CA SER A 183 14.17 11.93 -3.21
C SER A 183 12.88 12.24 -3.98
N GLY A 184 12.55 13.52 -4.15
CA GLY A 184 11.31 13.91 -4.81
C GLY A 184 10.94 15.38 -4.67
N LEU A 185 9.70 15.68 -5.02
CA LEU A 185 9.13 17.01 -4.99
C LEU A 185 8.23 17.16 -3.77
N TYR A 186 8.43 18.23 -3.00
CA TYR A 186 7.77 18.46 -1.72
C TYR A 186 6.99 19.77 -1.79
N THR A 187 5.71 19.74 -1.46
CA THR A 187 4.90 20.97 -1.29
C THR A 187 4.80 21.26 0.19
N ALA A 188 5.38 22.39 0.61
CA ALA A 188 5.39 22.82 1.99
C ALA A 188 4.49 24.05 2.14
N THR A 189 3.65 24.08 3.18
CA THR A 189 2.76 25.19 3.50
C THR A 189 2.88 25.53 4.98
N LEU A 190 3.08 26.81 5.25
CA LEU A 190 3.18 27.41 6.56
C LEU A 190 2.12 28.49 6.67
N SER A 191 1.30 28.45 7.72
CA SER A 191 0.40 29.53 8.10
C SER A 191 0.79 29.99 9.49
N LEU A 192 1.20 31.25 9.63
CA LEU A 192 1.55 31.85 10.91
C LEU A 192 0.76 33.13 11.14
N HIS A 193 0.29 33.27 12.37
CA HIS A 193 -0.38 34.43 12.88
C HIS A 193 0.16 34.75 14.27
N PHE A 194 0.48 36.02 14.49
CA PHE A 194 0.96 36.53 15.77
C PHE A 194 -0.19 37.00 16.64
N ALA A 195 0.03 37.07 17.96
CA ALA A 195 -0.91 37.77 18.84
C ALA A 195 -1.11 39.21 18.37
N ILE A 196 -2.29 39.78 18.65
CA ILE A 196 -2.59 41.17 18.29
C ILE A 196 -1.67 42.08 19.09
N ASP A 197 -0.85 42.87 18.39
CA ASP A 197 0.04 43.86 19.00
C ASP A 197 0.29 45.02 18.02
N LYS A 198 1.03 46.04 18.46
CA LYS A 198 1.43 47.19 17.65
C LYS A 198 2.35 46.76 16.50
N ILE A 199 2.07 47.31 15.33
CA ILE A 199 2.84 47.14 14.10
C ILE A 199 3.20 48.55 13.61
N SER A 200 4.50 48.78 13.39
CA SER A 200 5.02 50.02 12.82
C SER A 200 4.68 50.16 11.33
N ALA A 201 4.53 51.40 10.87
CA ALA A 201 4.46 51.68 9.43
C ALA A 201 5.76 51.28 8.73
N ASP A 202 5.69 51.05 7.43
CA ASP A 202 6.82 50.64 6.59
C ASP A 202 7.56 49.39 7.10
N SER A 203 6.83 48.47 7.72
CA SER A 203 7.37 47.20 8.22
C SER A 203 6.94 46.02 7.35
N TYR A 204 7.55 44.85 7.57
CA TYR A 204 7.18 43.62 6.86
C TYR A 204 7.43 42.38 7.72
N ILE A 205 6.83 41.27 7.28
CA ILE A 205 7.05 39.94 7.78
C ILE A 205 7.39 39.00 6.61
N GLU A 206 8.33 38.09 6.85
CA GLU A 206 8.76 37.09 5.89
C GLU A 206 8.61 35.69 6.49
N GLY A 207 8.06 34.78 5.70
CA GLY A 207 8.05 33.36 5.96
C GLY A 207 9.08 32.69 5.07
N HIS A 208 9.88 31.81 5.65
CA HIS A 208 10.89 31.05 4.93
C HIS A 208 10.70 29.56 5.14
N TRP A 209 10.94 28.79 4.09
CA TRP A 209 11.28 27.38 4.19
C TRP A 209 12.74 27.21 3.81
N ILE A 210 13.53 26.65 4.71
CA ILE A 210 14.97 26.44 4.50
C ILE A 210 15.23 24.95 4.34
N SER A 211 15.79 24.56 3.20
CA SER A 211 16.27 23.19 3.00
C SER A 211 17.78 23.08 3.21
N SER A 212 18.24 21.96 3.76
CA SER A 212 19.68 21.67 3.91
C SER A 212 20.44 21.64 2.58
N ASN A 213 19.75 21.45 1.46
CA ASN A 213 20.35 21.46 0.13
C ASN A 213 20.52 22.87 -0.48
N GLY A 214 20.30 23.92 0.31
CA GLY A 214 20.49 25.32 -0.08
C GLY A 214 19.33 25.95 -0.83
N LYS A 215 18.26 25.19 -1.13
CA LYS A 215 17.04 25.75 -1.71
C LYS A 215 16.16 26.35 -0.62
N THR A 216 15.44 27.41 -0.97
CA THR A 216 14.54 28.10 -0.06
C THR A 216 13.24 28.48 -0.75
N ILE A 217 12.15 28.57 0.04
CA ILE A 217 10.92 29.25 -0.36
C ILE A 217 10.82 30.49 0.52
N LYS A 218 10.53 31.64 -0.08
CA LYS A 218 10.39 32.92 0.63
C LYS A 218 9.09 33.59 0.24
N CYS A 219 8.37 34.06 1.25
CA CYS A 219 7.11 34.76 1.11
C CYS A 219 7.14 35.99 2.00
N THR A 220 6.55 37.10 1.55
CA THR A 220 6.60 38.37 2.28
C THR A 220 5.20 38.98 2.35
N ASN A 221 4.90 39.63 3.47
CA ASN A 221 3.71 40.44 3.65
C ASN A 221 4.14 41.78 4.27
N SER A 222 3.63 42.90 3.75
CA SER A 222 4.11 44.24 4.10
C SER A 222 3.02 45.08 4.76
N PHE A 223 3.43 45.96 5.67
CA PHE A 223 2.56 46.82 6.47
C PHE A 223 2.92 48.29 6.25
N PRO A 224 2.28 48.98 5.28
CA PRO A 224 2.61 50.37 4.94
C PRO A 224 2.12 51.38 5.99
N THR A 225 1.18 51.00 6.86
CA THR A 225 0.59 51.87 7.87
C THR A 225 0.70 51.24 9.25
N ALA A 226 0.95 52.08 10.26
CA ALA A 226 0.99 51.62 11.65
C ALA A 226 -0.41 51.27 12.15
N GLY A 227 -0.50 50.33 13.10
CA GLY A 227 -1.75 49.93 13.74
C GLY A 227 -1.59 48.86 14.80
N SER A 228 -2.71 48.36 15.32
CA SER A 228 -2.75 47.22 16.23
C SER A 228 -3.62 46.12 15.63
N PHE A 229 -2.97 45.09 15.10
CA PHE A 229 -3.64 43.97 14.46
C PHE A 229 -2.71 42.75 14.43
N MET A 230 -3.23 41.63 13.96
CA MET A 230 -2.51 40.37 13.84
C MET A 230 -1.58 40.42 12.62
N ALA A 231 -0.27 40.43 12.84
CA ALA A 231 0.69 40.15 11.77
C ALA A 231 0.49 38.69 11.32
N GLN A 232 0.42 38.46 10.01
CA GLN A 232 0.20 37.13 9.45
C GLN A 232 1.07 36.90 8.22
N ILE A 233 1.49 35.65 8.04
CA ILE A 233 2.19 35.20 6.85
C ILE A 233 1.73 33.79 6.49
N ILE A 234 1.38 33.62 5.21
CA ILE A 234 1.21 32.30 4.61
C ILE A 234 2.37 32.12 3.66
N CYS A 235 3.14 31.04 3.84
CA CYS A 235 4.22 30.70 2.93
C CYS A 235 4.08 29.27 2.42
N SER A 236 3.75 29.16 1.14
CA SER A 236 3.57 27.91 0.44
C SER A 236 4.43 27.87 -0.81
N GLY A 237 4.97 26.70 -1.12
CA GLY A 237 5.73 26.49 -2.34
C GLY A 237 6.18 25.05 -2.47
N THR A 238 6.82 24.78 -3.59
CA THR A 238 7.29 23.45 -3.94
C THR A 238 8.80 23.43 -4.06
N ILE A 239 9.45 22.44 -3.45
CA ILE A 239 10.91 22.32 -3.37
C ILE A 239 11.33 20.88 -3.66
N THR A 240 12.35 20.70 -4.49
CA THR A 240 12.92 19.36 -4.76
C THR A 240 13.99 19.06 -3.72
N MET A 241 13.90 17.91 -3.07
CA MET A 241 14.82 17.45 -2.03
C MET A 241 15.29 16.03 -2.32
N ASN A 242 16.50 15.71 -1.90
CA ASN A 242 17.03 14.35 -1.87
C ASN A 242 16.61 13.65 -0.57
N GLN A 243 16.62 12.31 -0.57
CA GLN A 243 16.46 11.54 0.66
C GLN A 243 17.48 11.99 1.72
N GLY A 244 17.01 12.25 2.94
CA GLY A 244 17.83 12.70 4.06
C GLY A 244 18.02 14.23 4.14
N ASP A 245 17.66 15.00 3.11
CA ASP A 245 17.63 16.46 3.22
C ASP A 245 16.63 16.90 4.29
N THR A 246 16.91 18.00 4.97
CA THR A 246 16.00 18.59 5.94
C THR A 246 15.28 19.80 5.37
N LEU A 247 14.12 20.11 5.93
CA LEU A 247 13.29 21.27 5.61
C LEU A 247 12.67 21.82 6.90
N TYR A 248 12.76 23.12 7.13
CA TYR A 248 12.15 23.72 8.33
C TYR A 248 11.66 25.16 8.07
N PRO A 249 10.63 25.61 8.80
CA PRO A 249 10.11 26.95 8.68
C PRO A 249 10.92 27.96 9.52
N GLN A 250 11.10 29.16 8.98
CA GLN A 250 11.54 30.33 9.75
C GLN A 250 10.62 31.51 9.49
N VAL A 251 10.66 32.47 10.40
CA VAL A 251 9.97 33.75 10.28
C VAL A 251 10.93 34.88 10.61
N PHE A 252 10.89 35.95 9.84
CA PHE A 252 11.54 37.22 10.14
C PHE A 252 10.48 38.32 10.13
N HIS A 253 10.60 39.32 11.01
CA HIS A 253 9.74 40.50 10.93
C HIS A 253 10.46 41.76 11.42
N SER A 254 9.98 42.91 10.97
CA SER A 254 10.50 44.24 11.33
C SER A 254 9.39 45.12 11.92
N THR A 255 8.44 44.54 12.65
CA THR A 255 7.20 45.22 13.07
C THR A 255 7.39 46.23 14.22
N GLY A 256 8.60 46.35 14.76
CA GLY A 256 9.00 47.38 15.72
C GLY A 256 8.91 46.97 17.20
N THR A 257 8.32 45.81 17.51
CA THR A 257 8.36 45.18 18.84
C THR A 257 8.42 43.67 18.67
N ASP A 258 8.99 42.97 19.66
CA ASP A 258 8.95 41.52 19.73
C ASP A 258 7.51 41.01 19.61
N LYS A 259 7.35 39.87 18.93
CA LYS A 259 6.05 39.22 18.74
C LYS A 259 6.09 37.79 19.23
N HIS A 260 4.93 37.21 19.52
CA HIS A 260 4.81 35.76 19.69
C HIS A 260 3.67 35.21 18.84
N LEU A 261 3.80 33.94 18.45
CA LEU A 261 2.74 33.25 17.73
C LEU A 261 1.46 33.21 18.57
N ARG A 262 0.34 33.41 17.91
CA ARG A 262 -0.98 33.35 18.54
C ARG A 262 -1.26 31.95 19.07
N ILE A 263 -1.63 31.86 20.34
CA ILE A 263 -1.96 30.62 21.02
C ILE A 263 -3.26 30.75 21.83
N TYR A 264 -3.85 29.60 22.17
CA TYR A 264 -5.00 29.49 23.04
C TYR A 264 -4.81 30.32 24.32
N GLY A 265 -5.70 31.29 24.52
CA GLY A 265 -5.73 32.11 25.72
C GLY A 265 -5.11 33.51 25.55
N ASP A 266 -4.53 33.84 24.41
CA ASP A 266 -4.15 35.23 24.09
C ASP A 266 -5.36 36.17 24.15
N SER A 267 -6.54 35.67 23.77
CA SER A 267 -7.83 36.34 23.92
C SER A 267 -8.54 35.86 25.20
N ALA A 268 -8.20 36.44 26.35
CA ALA A 268 -8.69 36.00 27.67
C ALA A 268 -10.22 35.86 27.78
N ALA A 269 -11.00 36.72 27.10
CA ALA A 269 -12.46 36.65 27.11
C ALA A 269 -13.04 35.55 26.19
N THR A 270 -12.30 35.11 25.17
CA THR A 270 -12.73 34.09 24.19
C THR A 270 -11.57 33.18 23.76
N PRO A 271 -10.97 32.37 24.65
CA PRO A 271 -9.74 31.61 24.36
C PRO A 271 -9.83 30.62 23.20
N THR A 272 -11.02 30.07 22.95
CA THR A 272 -11.27 29.16 21.83
C THR A 272 -11.10 29.84 20.47
N SER A 273 -11.26 31.17 20.42
CA SER A 273 -11.06 31.97 19.23
C SER A 273 -9.61 32.11 18.80
N ASP A 274 -8.64 31.59 19.59
CA ASP A 274 -7.19 31.63 19.27
C ASP A 274 -6.67 30.28 18.72
N THR A 275 -7.55 29.32 18.45
CA THR A 275 -7.15 27.99 17.95
C THR A 275 -7.11 27.95 16.42
N GLY A 276 -6.22 27.13 15.86
CA GLY A 276 -6.21 26.81 14.42
C GLY A 276 -5.49 27.80 13.50
N PHE A 277 -4.91 28.88 14.03
CA PHE A 277 -4.19 29.87 13.21
C PHE A 277 -2.84 29.38 12.69
N ASN A 278 -2.05 28.78 13.58
CA ASN A 278 -0.68 28.37 13.27
C ASN A 278 -0.66 26.90 12.86
N ASN A 279 -0.33 26.64 11.61
CA ASN A 279 -0.29 25.29 11.06
C ASN A 279 0.81 25.13 10.02
N ILE A 280 1.26 23.88 9.88
CA ILE A 280 2.27 23.47 8.93
C ILE A 280 1.79 22.19 8.23
N SER A 281 2.00 22.13 6.92
CA SER A 281 1.84 20.90 6.16
C SER A 281 2.98 20.71 5.16
N ILE A 282 3.41 19.46 5.00
CA ILE A 282 4.41 19.06 4.01
C ILE A 282 3.89 17.82 3.32
N VAL A 283 3.65 17.90 2.01
CA VAL A 283 3.13 16.80 1.19
C VAL A 283 4.20 16.39 0.19
N ILE A 284 4.49 15.10 0.14
CA ILE A 284 5.38 14.52 -0.86
C ILE A 284 4.57 14.14 -2.09
N GLN A 285 5.02 14.59 -3.26
CA GLN A 285 4.43 14.20 -4.55
C GLN A 285 4.97 12.86 -5.06
#